data_AF-A0AAJ2LNM1-F1
#
_entry.id   AF-A0AAJ2LNM1-F1
#
_cell.length_a   1.000
_cell.length_b   1.000
_cell.length_c   1.000
_cell.angle_alpha   90.00
_cell.angle_beta   90.00
_cell.angle_gamma   90.00
#
_symmetry.space_group_name_H-M   'P 1'
#
loop_
_entity.id
_entity.type
_entity.pdbx_description
1 polymer ?
#
loop_
_entity_poly.entity_id
_entity_poly.type
_entity_poly.pdbx_seq_one_letter_code
_entity_poly.pdbx_strand_id
1 'polypeptide(L)'
;VVVGELEFAGKRYQQDELIRFDEVDITRQDCMQISAQQGTRIMFLGGEPLNQKVLLWWNFVADNKEELEQSIIDWNNQHPRFGTVHSNMKRLVAPPLPEGFKG
;
A
#
# COMPACT_ATOMS: atom_id res chain seq x y z
N VAL A 1 -1.27 12.36 -6.93
CA VAL A 1 -2.30 13.31 -7.42
C VAL A 1 -3.38 12.49 -8.10
N VAL A 2 -4.65 12.68 -7.75
CA VAL A 2 -5.76 11.87 -8.30
C VAL A 2 -6.22 12.43 -9.64
N VAL A 3 -6.25 13.75 -9.79
CA VAL A 3 -6.57 14.48 -11.02
C VAL A 3 -5.82 15.81 -11.01
N GLY A 4 -5.35 16.28 -12.16
CA GLY A 4 -4.73 17.60 -12.33
C GLY A 4 -3.23 17.64 -12.03
N GLU A 5 -2.75 18.83 -11.69
CA GLU A 5 -1.33 19.13 -11.47
C GLU A 5 -1.11 19.78 -10.10
N LEU A 6 -0.04 19.37 -9.41
CA LEU A 6 0.42 19.90 -8.13
C LEU A 6 1.89 20.33 -8.25
N GLU A 7 2.27 21.44 -7.63
CA GLU A 7 3.64 21.85 -7.43
C GLU A 7 4.01 21.80 -5.93
N PHE A 8 5.13 21.15 -5.63
CA PHE A 8 5.71 21.08 -4.29
C PHE A 8 7.24 21.12 -4.39
N ALA A 9 7.89 21.91 -3.54
CA ALA A 9 9.35 22.07 -3.51
C ALA A 9 9.99 22.36 -4.89
N GLY A 10 9.30 23.15 -5.73
CA GLY A 10 9.75 23.50 -7.08
C GLY A 10 9.64 22.38 -8.12
N LYS A 11 9.01 21.25 -7.77
CA LYS A 11 8.71 20.13 -8.68
C LYS A 11 7.23 20.06 -8.97
N ARG A 12 6.90 19.78 -10.22
CA ARG A 12 5.52 19.54 -10.67
C ARG A 12 5.24 18.06 -10.70
N TYR A 13 4.04 17.71 -10.26
CA TYR A 13 3.52 16.37 -10.19
C TYR A 13 2.18 16.29 -10.90
N GLN A 14 2.02 15.27 -11.74
CA GLN A 14 0.85 15.03 -12.58
C GLN A 14 -0.05 13.95 -11.98
N GLN A 15 -1.20 13.75 -12.61
CA GLN A 15 -2.09 12.62 -12.32
C GLN A 15 -1.32 11.29 -12.25
N ASP A 16 -1.74 10.43 -11.31
CA ASP A 16 -1.18 9.09 -11.04
C ASP A 16 0.25 9.09 -10.45
N GLU A 17 0.79 10.26 -10.09
CA GLU A 17 2.06 10.34 -9.37
C GLU A 17 1.89 10.38 -7.85
N LEU A 18 2.80 9.71 -7.14
CA LEU A 18 2.90 9.72 -5.68
C LEU A 18 3.99 10.68 -5.23
N ILE A 19 3.66 11.55 -4.29
CA ILE A 19 4.60 12.43 -3.63
C ILE A 19 4.85 11.86 -2.25
N ARG A 20 6.12 11.63 -1.93
CA ARG A 20 6.56 11.23 -0.60
C ARG A 20 7.16 12.45 0.10
N PHE A 21 6.69 12.70 1.32
CA PHE A 21 7.25 13.68 2.22
C PHE A 21 8.13 12.92 3.21
N ASP A 22 9.42 13.22 3.25
CA ASP A 22 10.34 12.59 4.19
C ASP A 22 10.34 13.36 5.53
N GLU A 23 10.89 12.75 6.58
CA GLU A 23 10.94 13.37 7.91
C GLU A 23 11.55 14.78 7.88
N VAL A 24 12.51 15.04 7.00
CA VAL A 24 13.15 16.36 6.86
C VAL A 24 12.18 17.43 6.36
N ASP A 25 11.20 17.05 5.54
CA ASP A 25 10.18 17.97 5.01
C ASP A 25 9.15 18.34 6.10
N ILE A 26 8.91 17.44 7.05
CA ILE A 26 7.86 17.55 8.07
C ILE A 26 8.41 18.10 9.39
N THR A 27 9.65 17.77 9.76
CA THR A 27 10.25 18.15 11.06
C THR A 27 10.85 19.56 11.07
N ARG A 28 11.15 20.12 9.89
CA ARG A 28 11.73 21.48 9.77
C ARG A 28 10.70 22.58 9.67
N GLN A 29 9.44 22.24 9.41
CA GLN A 29 8.38 23.21 9.15
C GLN A 29 7.08 22.76 9.81
N ASP A 30 6.46 23.63 10.59
CA ASP A 30 5.13 23.36 11.19
C ASP A 30 4.00 23.32 10.14
N CYS A 31 4.30 23.79 8.92
CA CYS A 31 3.37 23.81 7.81
C CYS A 31 4.07 23.41 6.51
N MET A 32 3.32 22.73 5.65
CA MET A 32 3.77 22.34 4.32
C MET A 32 2.93 23.06 3.28
N GLN A 33 3.58 23.84 2.42
CA GLN A 33 2.91 24.59 1.37
C GLN A 33 2.93 23.82 0.05
N ILE A 34 1.75 23.65 -0.54
CA ILE A 34 1.55 23.06 -1.86
C ILE A 34 0.76 24.03 -2.74
N SER A 35 1.05 24.03 -4.04
CA SER A 35 0.35 24.86 -5.02
C SER A 35 -0.31 23.96 -6.06
N ALA A 36 -1.60 24.12 -6.30
CA ALA A 36 -2.34 23.26 -7.23
C ALA A 36 -3.03 24.08 -8.32
N GLN A 37 -3.11 23.53 -9.53
CA GLN A 37 -3.94 24.13 -10.58
C GLN A 37 -5.43 23.99 -10.26
N GLN A 38 -6.27 24.85 -10.86
CA GLN A 38 -7.72 24.76 -10.72
C GLN A 38 -8.21 23.40 -11.21
N GLY A 39 -9.03 22.73 -10.39
CA GLY A 39 -9.57 21.40 -10.71
C GLY A 39 -8.70 20.22 -10.26
N THR A 40 -7.53 20.46 -9.66
CA THR A 40 -6.70 19.39 -9.08
C THR A 40 -7.38 18.74 -7.87
N ARG A 41 -7.34 17.40 -7.81
CA ARG A 41 -7.77 16.60 -6.66
C ARG A 41 -6.59 15.82 -6.09
N ILE A 42 -6.38 15.93 -4.79
CA ILE A 42 -5.24 15.35 -4.08
C ILE A 42 -5.77 14.49 -2.92
N MET A 43 -5.09 13.38 -2.66
CA MET A 43 -5.28 12.57 -1.46
C MET A 43 -4.02 12.66 -0.62
N PHE A 44 -4.16 13.00 0.65
CA PHE A 44 -3.09 12.92 1.64
C PHE A 44 -3.23 11.63 2.43
N LEU A 45 -2.12 10.91 2.59
CA LEU A 45 -2.04 9.72 3.40
C LEU A 45 -0.80 9.84 4.29
N GLY A 46 -0.98 9.65 5.59
CA GLY A 46 0.08 9.75 6.58
C GLY A 46 -0.37 9.21 7.93
N GLY A 47 0.59 8.98 8.81
CA GLY A 47 0.37 8.42 10.14
C GLY A 47 1.71 8.13 10.82
N GLU A 48 1.63 7.69 12.07
CA GLU A 48 2.81 7.23 12.81
C GLU A 48 3.46 6.02 12.09
N PRO A 49 4.80 5.97 11.96
CA PRO A 49 5.48 4.79 11.43
C PRO A 49 5.13 3.52 12.20
N LEU A 50 4.97 2.41 11.47
CA LEU A 50 4.78 1.10 12.08
C LEU A 50 6.11 0.63 12.68
N ASN A 51 6.13 0.43 14.01
CA ASN A 51 7.34 0.00 14.74
C ASN A 51 7.60 -1.52 14.67
N GLN A 52 6.71 -2.28 14.04
CA GLN A 52 6.78 -3.73 13.96
C GLN A 52 7.14 -4.19 12.54
N LYS A 53 7.73 -5.37 12.45
CA LYS A 53 8.01 -6.02 11.17
C LYS A 53 6.68 -6.34 10.49
N VAL A 54 6.54 -5.91 9.24
CA VAL A 54 5.38 -6.21 8.41
C VAL A 54 5.87 -6.89 7.14
N LEU A 55 5.39 -8.11 6.93
CA LEU A 55 5.58 -8.86 5.70
C LEU A 55 4.30 -8.77 4.89
N LEU A 56 4.42 -8.29 3.66
CA LEU A 56 3.30 -8.19 2.72
C LEU A 56 3.61 -9.06 1.50
N TRP A 57 2.73 -10.02 1.23
CA TRP A 57 2.78 -10.83 0.01
C TRP A 57 1.37 -11.06 -0.50
N TRP A 58 1.13 -10.71 -1.76
CA TRP A 58 -0.20 -10.75 -2.36
C TRP A 58 -1.22 -9.99 -1.48
N ASN A 59 -2.35 -10.60 -1.14
CA ASN A 59 -3.39 -10.03 -0.28
C ASN A 59 -3.20 -10.38 1.21
N PHE A 60 -2.01 -10.82 1.61
CA PHE A 60 -1.69 -11.20 2.98
C PHE A 60 -0.70 -10.24 3.62
N VAL A 61 -0.97 -9.91 4.88
CA VAL A 61 -0.12 -9.09 5.74
C VAL A 61 0.06 -9.89 7.03
N ALA A 62 1.31 -10.11 7.44
CA ALA A 62 1.66 -10.85 8.66
C ALA A 62 2.94 -10.26 9.27
N ASP A 63 3.29 -10.68 10.48
CA ASP A 63 4.54 -10.28 11.15
C ASP A 63 5.69 -11.31 10.96
N ASN A 64 5.36 -12.53 10.51
CA ASN A 64 6.30 -13.63 10.27
C ASN A 64 5.97 -14.41 8.98
N LYS A 65 6.95 -15.18 8.50
CA LYS A 65 6.89 -15.86 7.21
C LYS A 65 5.96 -17.07 7.26
N GLU A 66 5.95 -17.79 8.37
CA GLU A 66 5.17 -19.01 8.58
C GLU A 66 3.66 -18.71 8.47
N GLU A 67 3.21 -17.56 8.98
CA GLU A 67 1.83 -17.11 8.87
C GLU A 67 1.42 -16.76 7.43
N LEU A 68 2.33 -16.17 6.64
CA LEU A 68 2.10 -15.95 5.21
C LEU A 68 1.95 -17.27 4.47
N GLU A 69 2.83 -18.24 4.72
CA GLU A 69 2.79 -19.56 4.11
C GLU A 69 1.49 -20.29 4.46
N GLN A 70 1.11 -20.28 5.74
CA GLN A 70 -0.16 -20.85 6.18
C GLN A 70 -1.35 -20.15 5.50
N SER A 71 -1.27 -18.84 5.28
CA SER A 71 -2.33 -18.09 4.61
C SER A 71 -2.47 -18.44 3.13
N ILE A 72 -1.37 -18.66 2.43
CA ILE A 72 -1.36 -19.16 1.06
C ILE A 72 -2.01 -20.55 0.99
N ILE A 73 -1.61 -21.46 1.89
CA ILE A 73 -2.15 -22.83 1.97
C ILE A 73 -3.65 -22.80 2.24
N ASP A 74 -4.08 -22.07 3.27
CA ASP A 74 -5.47 -21.98 3.68
C ASP A 74 -6.35 -21.38 2.58
N TRP A 75 -5.83 -20.38 1.86
CA TRP A 75 -6.56 -19.75 0.76
C TRP A 75 -6.75 -20.72 -0.41
N ASN A 76 -5.68 -21.40 -0.80
CA ASN A 76 -5.70 -22.35 -1.92
C ASN A 76 -6.53 -23.61 -1.59
N ASN A 77 -6.56 -24.04 -0.33
CA ASN A 77 -7.36 -25.17 0.15
C ASN A 77 -8.79 -24.82 0.55
N GLN A 78 -9.23 -23.56 0.33
CA GLN A 78 -10.59 -23.13 0.63
C GLN A 78 -10.96 -23.24 2.12
N HIS A 79 -10.00 -22.98 3.01
CA HIS A 79 -10.19 -23.03 4.45
C HIS A 79 -11.37 -22.15 4.89
N PRO A 80 -12.24 -22.59 5.83
CA PRO A 80 -13.44 -21.86 6.25
C PRO A 80 -13.21 -20.41 6.70
N ARG A 81 -12.01 -20.10 7.21
CA ARG A 81 -11.61 -18.74 7.61
C ARG A 81 -11.74 -17.69 6.50
N PHE A 82 -11.65 -18.11 5.24
CA PHE A 82 -11.80 -17.24 4.07
C PHE A 82 -13.21 -17.21 3.50
N GLY A 83 -14.12 -18.03 4.03
CA GLY A 83 -15.50 -18.13 3.58
C GLY A 83 -15.67 -18.57 2.13
N THR A 84 -16.88 -18.39 1.62
CA THR A 84 -17.24 -18.61 0.22
C THR A 84 -17.98 -17.38 -0.28
N VAL A 85 -17.58 -16.87 -1.45
CA VAL A 85 -18.24 -15.75 -2.10
C VAL A 85 -19.10 -16.29 -3.23
N HIS A 86 -20.41 -16.05 -3.16
CA HIS A 86 -21.34 -16.44 -4.22
C HIS A 86 -21.15 -15.52 -5.44
N SER A 87 -20.26 -15.94 -6.35
CA SER A 87 -20.01 -15.26 -7.62
C SER A 87 -19.77 -16.28 -8.73
N ASN A 88 -19.97 -15.86 -9.97
CA ASN A 88 -19.59 -16.63 -11.15
C ASN A 88 -18.11 -16.50 -11.51
N MET A 89 -17.32 -15.77 -10.73
CA MET A 89 -15.89 -15.57 -10.98
C MET A 89 -15.08 -16.78 -10.55
N LYS A 90 -14.00 -17.07 -11.28
CA LYS A 90 -13.03 -18.08 -10.88
C LYS A 90 -12.23 -17.58 -9.67
N ARG A 91 -12.14 -18.41 -8.62
CA ARG A 91 -11.27 -18.14 -7.47
C ARG A 91 -9.82 -18.02 -7.93
N LEU A 92 -9.17 -16.94 -7.54
CA LEU A 92 -7.74 -16.74 -7.80
C LEU A 92 -6.92 -17.67 -6.92
N VAL A 93 -5.81 -18.20 -7.45
CA VAL A 93 -4.85 -19.01 -6.69
C VAL A 93 -3.77 -18.08 -6.16
N ALA A 94 -3.45 -18.18 -4.87
CA ALA A 94 -2.35 -17.43 -4.28
C ALA A 94 -1.02 -18.03 -4.75
N PRO A 95 -0.08 -17.20 -5.26
CA PRO A 95 1.23 -17.69 -5.66
C PRO A 95 2.05 -18.13 -4.43
N PRO A 96 2.97 -19.10 -4.58
CA PRO A 96 3.93 -19.42 -3.53
C PRO A 96 4.80 -18.19 -3.22
N LEU A 97 5.44 -18.18 -2.05
CA LEU A 97 6.45 -17.16 -1.75
C LEU A 97 7.59 -17.22 -2.79
N PRO A 98 8.13 -16.07 -3.21
CA PRO A 98 9.21 -16.04 -4.18
C PRO A 98 10.50 -16.57 -3.54
N GLU A 99 11.40 -17.08 -4.39
CA GLU A 99 12.74 -17.45 -3.94
C GLU A 99 13.45 -16.25 -3.30
N GLY A 100 14.10 -16.49 -2.15
CA GLY A 100 14.78 -15.44 -1.42
C GLY A 100 13.86 -14.44 -0.70
N PHE A 101 12.57 -14.74 -0.52
CA PHE A 101 11.67 -13.91 0.27
C PHE A 101 12.26 -13.66 1.67
N LYS A 102 12.57 -12.38 1.93
CA LYS A 102 13.15 -11.94 3.21
C LYS A 102 12.02 -11.77 4.22
N GLY A 103 11.83 -12.81 5.01
CA GLY A 103 10.90 -12.87 6.13
C GLY A 103 11.53 -12.55 7.46
#